data_AF-A0A382RZ26-F1
#
_entry.id   AF-A0A382RZ26-F1
#
_cell.length_a   1.000
_cell.length_b   1.000
_cell.length_c   1.000
_cell.angle_alpha   90.00
_cell.angle_beta   90.00
_cell.angle_gamma   90.00
#
_symmetry.space_group_name_H-M   'P 1'
#
loop_
_entity.id
_entity.type
_entity.pdbx_description
1 polymer ?
#
loop_
_entity_poly.entity_id
_entity_poly.type
_entity_poly.pdbx_seq_one_letter_code
_entity_poly.pdbx_strand_id
1 'polypeptide(L)'
;DHMYFVIMDPSLGRDAYEVRAIQDAVIYDIEARDIMVDTGESQEREWRVDMAHTCTFTSYFDLLTSIRPDIEAAWENGTFFREAIRLEAGELVGWVGAPNSLDFAVYDWEVVLPGFVNPSLYDYEPWKIHTVDPFPYFPTDVSEALLEKMVRTAEPRSGKIDHDINGRLAGNWFATGTRGYEGLETSYYWEGHLAIVPDARDPDIWRFSIGNYNGEAANLAIRENSPDPREVSVGSGMTSYELVTAKMYFVNDPDRPIQQNTVILPPQDVVGTKVGDEVVAVALVEMLTDRSIKVEVFPGLDTAAGIEFTGAARTY
;
A
#
# COMPACT_ATOMS: atom_id res chain seq x y z
N ASP A 1 -3.53 1.90 -3.09
CA ASP A 1 -2.98 3.06 -3.82
C ASP A 1 -2.27 2.59 -5.08
N HIS A 2 -1.71 1.38 -5.05
CA HIS A 2 -1.17 0.67 -6.21
C HIS A 2 -1.48 -0.83 -6.15
N MET A 3 -1.14 -1.56 -7.21
CA MET A 3 -1.23 -3.01 -7.33
C MET A 3 0.17 -3.61 -7.54
N TYR A 4 0.40 -4.77 -6.91
CA TYR A 4 1.59 -5.58 -7.16
C TYR A 4 1.28 -6.77 -8.06
N PHE A 5 2.03 -6.89 -9.15
CA PHE A 5 2.04 -8.09 -9.99
C PHE A 5 3.29 -8.90 -9.71
N VAL A 6 3.11 -10.04 -9.03
CA VAL A 6 4.19 -10.96 -8.71
C VAL A 6 4.54 -11.79 -9.94
N ILE A 7 5.84 -11.93 -10.23
CA ILE A 7 6.35 -12.75 -11.33
C ILE A 7 5.99 -14.23 -11.14
N MET A 8 5.58 -14.88 -12.24
CA MET A 8 5.10 -16.25 -12.19
C MET A 8 6.23 -17.27 -11.98
N ASP A 9 7.35 -17.07 -12.68
CA ASP A 9 8.54 -17.91 -12.59
C ASP A 9 9.75 -17.06 -12.25
N PRO A 10 10.14 -17.00 -10.95
CA PRO A 10 11.31 -16.23 -10.52
C PRO A 10 12.64 -16.84 -11.01
N SER A 11 12.66 -18.09 -11.48
CA SER A 11 13.89 -18.72 -11.97
C SER A 11 14.37 -18.15 -13.31
N LEU A 12 13.48 -17.44 -14.03
CA LEU A 12 13.82 -16.74 -15.28
C LEU A 12 14.74 -15.53 -15.06
N GLY A 13 14.86 -15.05 -13.82
CA GLY A 13 15.71 -13.91 -13.48
C GLY A 13 15.09 -12.56 -13.84
N ARG A 14 15.94 -11.54 -13.93
CA ARG A 14 15.57 -10.17 -14.35
C ARG A 14 15.09 -10.16 -15.80
N ASP A 15 14.27 -9.17 -16.12
CA ASP A 15 13.78 -8.90 -17.48
C ASP A 15 13.00 -10.06 -18.13
N ALA A 16 12.38 -10.91 -17.30
CA ALA A 16 11.69 -12.12 -17.75
C ALA A 16 10.33 -11.84 -18.41
N TYR A 17 9.66 -10.75 -18.02
CA TYR A 17 8.31 -10.42 -18.47
C TYR A 17 8.28 -9.01 -19.06
N GLU A 18 7.72 -8.88 -20.25
CA GLU A 18 7.48 -7.59 -20.88
C GLU A 18 6.39 -6.80 -20.13
N VAL A 19 6.61 -5.50 -20.00
CA VAL A 19 5.64 -4.54 -19.49
C VAL A 19 5.25 -3.59 -20.62
N ARG A 20 3.96 -3.52 -20.90
CA ARG A 20 3.40 -2.84 -22.07
C ARG A 20 2.43 -1.75 -21.65
N ALA A 21 2.40 -0.66 -22.42
CA ALA A 21 1.54 0.49 -22.16
C ALA A 21 0.06 0.07 -22.15
N ILE A 22 -0.69 0.52 -21.15
CA ILE A 22 -2.10 0.13 -20.98
C ILE A 22 -3.03 0.81 -22.00
N GLN A 23 -2.64 1.99 -22.47
CA GLN A 23 -3.31 2.85 -23.43
C GLN A 23 -2.26 3.71 -24.13
N ASP A 24 -2.65 4.45 -25.18
CA ASP A 24 -1.81 5.49 -25.75
C ASP A 24 -1.33 6.44 -24.65
N ALA A 25 -0.06 6.82 -24.70
CA ALA A 25 0.56 7.59 -23.63
C ALA A 25 1.66 8.52 -24.12
N VAL A 26 1.94 9.53 -23.29
CA VAL A 26 3.20 10.27 -23.31
C VAL A 26 3.89 10.00 -21.98
N ILE A 27 5.11 9.48 -22.03
CA ILE A 27 5.93 9.37 -20.81
C ILE A 27 6.27 10.81 -20.40
N TYR A 28 6.04 11.17 -19.13
CA TYR A 28 6.31 12.52 -18.61
C TYR A 28 7.31 12.55 -17.45
N ASP A 29 7.57 11.41 -16.81
CA ASP A 29 8.64 11.28 -15.82
C ASP A 29 9.29 9.89 -15.87
N ILE A 30 10.57 9.83 -15.52
CA ILE A 30 11.36 8.60 -15.43
C ILE A 30 12.32 8.76 -14.26
N GLU A 31 12.25 7.82 -13.31
CA GLU A 31 13.17 7.76 -12.18
C GLU A 31 14.00 6.47 -12.23
N ALA A 32 15.28 6.57 -11.89
CA ALA A 32 16.18 5.44 -11.74
C ALA A 32 16.55 5.27 -10.26
N ARG A 33 16.48 4.04 -9.76
CA ARG A 33 16.83 3.70 -8.36
C ARG A 33 17.91 2.63 -8.30
N ASP A 34 19.07 3.04 -7.79
CA ASP A 34 20.26 2.18 -7.59
C ASP A 34 20.53 1.86 -6.11
N ILE A 35 19.69 2.40 -5.20
CA ILE A 35 19.84 2.29 -3.74
C ILE A 35 18.49 1.87 -3.14
N MET A 36 18.51 0.85 -2.28
CA MET A 36 17.34 0.44 -1.49
C MET A 36 17.00 1.52 -0.46
N VAL A 37 15.75 1.98 -0.42
CA VAL A 37 15.31 3.03 0.51
C VAL A 37 15.40 2.57 1.97
N ASP A 38 15.07 1.30 2.23
CA ASP A 38 14.97 0.76 3.59
C ASP A 38 16.33 0.49 4.24
N THR A 39 17.31 0.04 3.45
CA THR A 39 18.63 -0.40 3.96
C THR A 39 19.75 0.58 3.61
N GLY A 40 19.55 1.45 2.61
CA GLY A 40 20.60 2.28 2.03
C GLY A 40 21.65 1.49 1.24
N GLU A 41 21.44 0.18 1.02
CA GLU A 41 22.37 -0.67 0.27
C GLU A 41 22.21 -0.47 -1.23
N SER A 42 23.31 -0.71 -1.96
CA SER A 42 23.28 -0.71 -3.42
C SER A 42 22.45 -1.88 -3.94
N GLN A 43 21.63 -1.60 -4.94
CA GLN A 43 20.88 -2.57 -5.71
C GLN A 43 21.20 -2.46 -7.20
N GLU A 44 20.84 -3.49 -7.96
CA GLU A 44 20.77 -3.34 -9.41
C GLU A 44 19.65 -2.35 -9.76
N ARG A 45 19.91 -1.52 -10.78
CA ARG A 45 19.02 -0.43 -11.17
C ARG A 45 17.58 -0.89 -11.36
N GLU A 46 16.66 -0.11 -10.84
CA GLU A 46 15.23 -0.23 -11.11
C GLU A 46 14.71 1.08 -11.69
N TRP A 47 13.59 0.98 -12.39
CA TRP A 47 12.99 2.13 -13.06
C TRP A 47 11.55 2.33 -12.62
N ARG A 48 11.20 3.61 -12.45
CA ARG A 48 9.84 4.10 -12.48
C ARG A 48 9.62 4.88 -13.76
N VAL A 49 8.49 4.64 -14.42
CA VAL A 49 8.06 5.32 -15.64
C VAL A 49 6.64 5.81 -15.45
N ASP A 50 6.46 7.14 -15.41
CA ASP A 50 5.15 7.78 -15.30
C ASP A 50 4.66 8.25 -16.67
N MET A 51 3.39 7.97 -16.93
CA MET A 51 2.76 8.13 -18.24
C MET A 51 1.44 8.89 -18.13
N ALA A 52 1.24 9.85 -19.04
CA ALA A 52 0.00 10.58 -19.18
C ALA A 52 -0.78 10.05 -20.39
N HIS A 53 -2.03 9.63 -20.16
CA HIS A 53 -2.94 9.14 -21.19
C HIS A 53 -3.88 10.25 -21.66
N THR A 54 -4.29 11.12 -20.72
CA THR A 54 -5.01 12.36 -20.99
C THR A 54 -4.39 13.49 -20.16
N CYS A 55 -4.99 14.68 -20.16
CA CYS A 55 -4.56 15.77 -19.28
C CYS A 55 -4.81 15.49 -17.79
N THR A 56 -5.66 14.52 -17.47
CA THR A 56 -6.11 14.23 -16.10
C THR A 56 -5.93 12.78 -15.70
N PHE A 57 -5.69 11.88 -16.65
CA PHE A 57 -5.51 10.46 -16.36
C PHE A 57 -4.05 10.05 -16.59
N THR A 58 -3.41 9.52 -15.55
CA THR A 58 -2.03 9.06 -15.57
C THR A 58 -1.91 7.64 -15.03
N SER A 59 -0.84 6.95 -15.39
CA SER A 59 -0.41 5.70 -14.79
C SER A 59 1.09 5.69 -14.55
N TYR A 60 1.57 4.78 -13.73
CA TYR A 60 2.99 4.51 -13.63
C TYR A 60 3.27 3.01 -13.60
N PHE A 61 4.45 2.64 -14.10
CA PHE A 61 5.07 1.36 -13.80
C PHE A 61 6.32 1.61 -12.96
N ASP A 62 6.41 0.96 -11.82
CA ASP A 62 7.57 1.02 -10.93
C ASP A 62 8.13 -0.40 -10.69
N LEU A 63 9.37 -0.48 -10.22
CA LEU A 63 10.14 -1.71 -10.04
C LEU A 63 10.46 -2.45 -11.35
N LEU A 64 10.42 -1.74 -12.48
CA LEU A 64 10.91 -2.25 -13.77
C LEU A 64 12.40 -2.59 -13.65
N THR A 65 12.79 -3.79 -14.05
CA THR A 65 14.20 -4.23 -13.99
C THR A 65 15.03 -3.68 -15.15
N SER A 66 14.36 -3.31 -16.24
CA SER A 66 14.92 -2.54 -17.36
C SER A 66 13.82 -1.84 -18.14
N ILE A 67 14.18 -0.83 -18.91
CA ILE A 67 13.29 -0.11 -19.83
C ILE A 67 13.81 -0.20 -21.25
N ARG A 68 12.98 0.14 -22.23
CA ARG A 68 13.36 0.09 -23.64
C ARG A 68 14.62 0.95 -23.89
N PRO A 69 15.61 0.49 -24.66
CA PRO A 69 16.90 1.18 -24.76
C PRO A 69 16.85 2.61 -25.29
N ASP A 70 15.88 2.95 -26.14
CA ASP A 70 15.65 4.32 -26.61
C ASP A 70 15.06 5.22 -25.51
N ILE A 71 14.24 4.68 -24.61
CA ILE A 71 13.70 5.39 -23.45
C ILE A 71 14.84 5.66 -22.45
N GLU A 72 15.65 4.64 -22.15
CA GLU A 72 16.84 4.78 -21.31
C GLU A 72 17.81 5.81 -21.89
N ALA A 73 18.14 5.70 -23.17
CA ALA A 73 19.03 6.66 -23.83
C ALA A 73 18.47 8.09 -23.81
N ALA A 74 17.16 8.27 -23.96
CA ALA A 74 16.54 9.58 -23.90
C ALA A 74 16.62 10.20 -22.48
N TRP A 75 16.48 9.37 -21.45
CA TRP A 75 16.67 9.77 -20.06
C TRP A 75 18.12 10.14 -19.76
N GLU A 76 19.07 9.26 -20.10
CA GLU A 76 20.52 9.46 -19.86
C GLU A 76 21.06 10.72 -20.55
N ASN A 77 20.59 10.99 -21.77
CA ASN A 77 21.00 12.18 -22.53
C ASN A 77 20.24 13.45 -22.11
N GLY A 78 19.28 13.36 -21.18
CA GLY A 78 18.41 14.46 -20.78
C GLY A 78 17.56 15.01 -21.93
N THR A 79 17.36 14.23 -22.99
CA THR A 79 16.56 14.60 -24.16
C THR A 79 15.10 14.25 -23.98
N PHE A 80 14.77 13.41 -23.00
CA PHE A 80 13.40 13.05 -22.63
C PHE A 80 12.48 14.28 -22.43
N PHE A 81 12.93 15.32 -21.73
CA PHE A 81 12.16 16.56 -21.55
C PHE A 81 12.04 17.42 -22.82
N ARG A 82 12.84 17.13 -23.86
CA ARG A 82 12.87 17.88 -25.13
C ARG A 82 12.07 17.18 -26.22
N GLU A 83 12.04 15.85 -26.18
CA GLU A 83 11.38 14.99 -27.15
C GLU A 83 10.40 14.09 -26.41
N ALA A 84 9.11 14.39 -26.54
CA ALA A 84 8.07 13.59 -25.93
C ALA A 84 8.11 12.15 -26.48
N ILE A 85 8.37 11.18 -25.60
CA ILE A 85 8.27 9.77 -25.94
C ILE A 85 6.79 9.39 -25.90
N ARG A 86 6.26 9.07 -27.07
CA ARG A 86 4.87 8.61 -27.24
C ARG A 86 4.87 7.10 -27.33
N LEU A 87 3.88 6.49 -26.71
CA LEU A 87 3.61 5.07 -26.76
C LEU A 87 2.21 4.84 -27.30
N GLU A 88 2.05 3.86 -28.17
CA GLU A 88 0.74 3.31 -28.53
C GLU A 88 0.30 2.26 -27.49
N ALA A 89 -1.02 2.05 -27.35
CA ALA A 89 -1.54 0.99 -26.51
C ALA A 89 -0.92 -0.38 -26.85
N GLY A 90 -0.40 -1.08 -25.84
CA GLY A 90 0.29 -2.37 -25.98
C GLY A 90 1.75 -2.26 -26.41
N GLU A 91 2.28 -1.07 -26.67
CA GLU A 91 3.69 -0.86 -26.97
C GLU A 91 4.58 -1.21 -25.77
N LEU A 92 5.76 -1.77 -26.04
CA LEU A 92 6.71 -2.18 -25.02
C LEU A 92 7.31 -0.96 -24.31
N VAL A 93 7.24 -0.95 -22.98
CA VAL A 93 7.85 0.07 -22.10
C VAL A 93 9.17 -0.44 -21.55
N GLY A 94 9.19 -1.69 -21.10
CA GLY A 94 10.32 -2.29 -20.42
C GLY A 94 10.04 -3.72 -19.99
N TRP A 95 10.78 -4.17 -18.99
CA TRP A 95 10.66 -5.51 -18.46
C TRP A 95 10.70 -5.52 -16.94
N VAL A 96 10.11 -6.58 -16.38
CA VAL A 96 10.18 -6.92 -14.96
C VAL A 96 10.65 -8.38 -14.81
N GLY A 97 11.30 -8.69 -13.71
CA GLY A 97 11.78 -10.04 -13.42
C GLY A 97 12.30 -10.14 -11.99
N ALA A 98 12.72 -11.33 -11.57
CA ALA A 98 13.22 -11.56 -10.22
C ALA A 98 14.41 -10.65 -9.89
N PRO A 99 14.50 -10.10 -8.67
CA PRO A 99 13.65 -10.38 -7.51
C PRO A 99 12.36 -9.51 -7.43
N ASN A 100 12.05 -8.73 -8.45
CA ASN A 100 11.04 -7.69 -8.38
C ASN A 100 9.64 -8.19 -8.74
N SER A 101 8.64 -7.63 -8.07
CA SER A 101 7.28 -7.55 -8.59
C SER A 101 7.12 -6.26 -9.40
N LEU A 102 6.13 -6.18 -10.29
CA LEU A 102 5.76 -4.91 -10.93
C LEU A 102 4.81 -4.15 -10.00
N ASP A 103 5.13 -2.89 -9.74
CA ASP A 103 4.27 -1.95 -9.02
C ASP A 103 3.57 -1.05 -10.06
N PHE A 104 2.25 -0.95 -9.96
CA PHE A 104 1.45 -0.23 -10.94
C PHE A 104 0.25 0.44 -10.28
N ALA A 105 0.02 1.71 -10.64
CA ALA A 105 -1.21 2.39 -10.33
C ALA A 105 -1.67 3.30 -11.46
N VAL A 106 -2.90 3.77 -11.29
CA VAL A 106 -3.51 4.81 -12.11
C VAL A 106 -4.06 5.92 -11.21
N TYR A 107 -4.07 7.14 -11.75
CA TYR A 107 -4.60 8.32 -11.08
C TYR A 107 -5.49 9.09 -12.04
N ASP A 108 -6.63 9.57 -11.54
CA ASP A 108 -7.50 10.51 -12.25
C ASP A 108 -7.60 11.81 -11.44
N TRP A 109 -6.93 12.85 -11.94
CA TRP A 109 -6.89 14.17 -11.32
C TRP A 109 -8.25 14.89 -11.30
N GLU A 110 -9.28 14.38 -12.00
CA GLU A 110 -10.67 14.85 -11.85
C GLU A 110 -11.38 14.25 -10.63
N VAL A 111 -10.84 13.17 -10.05
CA VAL A 111 -11.42 12.46 -8.91
C VAL A 111 -10.67 12.82 -7.64
N VAL A 112 -11.39 13.22 -6.60
CA VAL A 112 -10.84 13.27 -5.23
C VAL A 112 -11.57 12.22 -4.40
N LEU A 113 -10.81 11.27 -3.85
CA LEU A 113 -11.35 10.20 -3.01
C LEU A 113 -12.07 10.80 -1.79
N PRO A 114 -13.39 10.53 -1.62
CA PRO A 114 -14.22 11.25 -0.66
C PRO A 114 -13.99 10.79 0.79
N GLY A 115 -13.35 9.63 0.99
CA GLY A 115 -13.12 9.05 2.30
C GLY A 115 -11.87 9.56 3.01
N PHE A 116 -11.08 10.46 2.43
CA PHE A 116 -9.99 11.13 3.15
C PHE A 116 -10.55 12.33 3.92
N VAL A 117 -10.51 12.27 5.25
CA VAL A 117 -11.04 13.35 6.09
C VAL A 117 -10.13 14.59 6.07
N ASN A 118 -8.83 14.38 5.88
CA ASN A 118 -7.83 15.45 5.78
C ASN A 118 -6.86 15.22 4.61
N PRO A 119 -7.28 15.48 3.35
CA PRO A 119 -6.48 15.16 2.17
C PRO A 119 -5.15 15.91 2.11
N SER A 120 -5.01 17.08 2.75
CA SER A 120 -3.74 17.82 2.75
C SER A 120 -2.61 17.12 3.54
N LEU A 121 -2.92 16.06 4.30
CA LEU A 121 -1.87 15.23 4.92
C LEU A 121 -1.10 14.39 3.89
N TYR A 122 -1.56 14.36 2.64
CA TYR A 122 -0.95 13.63 1.54
C TYR A 122 -0.26 14.55 0.51
N ASP A 123 -0.08 15.84 0.81
CA ASP A 123 0.48 16.83 -0.14
C ASP A 123 1.88 16.47 -0.68
N TYR A 124 2.64 15.63 0.01
CA TYR A 124 3.93 15.12 -0.46
C TYR A 124 3.79 14.12 -1.61
N GLU A 125 2.72 13.32 -1.60
CA GLU A 125 2.33 12.44 -2.71
C GLU A 125 0.92 12.82 -3.18
N PRO A 126 0.78 13.97 -3.86
CA PRO A 126 -0.53 14.57 -4.11
C PRO A 126 -1.42 13.68 -4.99
N TRP A 127 -0.84 12.77 -5.78
CA TRP A 127 -1.57 11.81 -6.61
C TRP A 127 -2.38 10.79 -5.80
N LYS A 128 -2.04 10.50 -4.53
CA LYS A 128 -2.70 9.44 -3.76
C LYS A 128 -4.20 9.67 -3.57
N ILE A 129 -4.60 10.92 -3.37
CA ILE A 129 -6.03 11.25 -3.21
C ILE A 129 -6.81 11.12 -4.52
N HIS A 130 -6.12 10.93 -5.63
CA HIS A 130 -6.64 10.78 -6.99
C HIS A 130 -6.55 9.33 -7.51
N THR A 131 -6.13 8.37 -6.66
CA THR A 131 -6.10 6.95 -7.05
C THR A 131 -7.51 6.45 -7.39
N VAL A 132 -7.62 5.76 -8.53
CA VAL A 132 -8.86 5.13 -8.99
C VAL A 132 -8.67 3.64 -9.28
N ASP A 133 -9.78 2.91 -9.46
CA ASP A 133 -9.75 1.52 -9.88
C ASP A 133 -9.08 1.42 -11.28
N PRO A 134 -7.99 0.64 -11.42
CA PRO A 134 -7.31 0.49 -12.70
C PRO A 134 -8.07 -0.40 -13.72
N PHE A 135 -8.92 -1.32 -13.27
CA PHE A 135 -9.53 -2.33 -14.13
C PHE A 135 -10.36 -1.74 -15.30
N PRO A 136 -11.18 -0.69 -15.09
CA PRO A 136 -11.94 -0.05 -16.17
C PRO A 136 -11.09 0.53 -17.32
N TYR A 137 -9.80 0.75 -17.11
CA TYR A 137 -8.90 1.36 -18.09
C TYR A 137 -8.18 0.33 -18.99
N PHE A 138 -8.32 -0.96 -18.70
CA PHE A 138 -7.82 -2.03 -19.55
C PHE A 138 -8.87 -2.47 -20.59
N PRO A 139 -8.43 -3.07 -21.72
CA PRO A 139 -9.31 -3.89 -22.54
C PRO A 139 -10.03 -4.95 -21.70
N THR A 140 -11.29 -5.25 -22.04
CA THR A 140 -12.15 -6.13 -21.22
C THR A 140 -11.52 -7.49 -20.94
N ASP A 141 -10.93 -8.12 -21.95
CA ASP A 141 -10.25 -9.42 -21.81
C ASP A 141 -9.04 -9.37 -20.87
N VAL A 142 -8.28 -8.27 -20.90
CA VAL A 142 -7.16 -8.04 -19.98
C VAL A 142 -7.70 -7.80 -18.56
N SER A 143 -8.70 -6.94 -18.39
CA SER A 143 -9.31 -6.66 -17.09
C SER A 143 -9.86 -7.94 -16.45
N GLU A 144 -10.58 -8.78 -17.21
CA GLU A 144 -11.11 -10.06 -16.75
C GLU A 144 -9.97 -11.00 -16.31
N ALA A 145 -8.93 -11.14 -17.14
CA ALA A 145 -7.78 -11.99 -16.82
C ALA A 145 -7.00 -11.51 -15.58
N LEU A 146 -6.93 -10.20 -15.32
CA LEU A 146 -6.32 -9.66 -14.10
C LEU A 146 -7.21 -9.84 -12.88
N LEU A 147 -8.52 -9.63 -13.00
CA LEU A 147 -9.49 -9.83 -11.91
C LEU A 147 -9.59 -11.30 -11.46
N GLU A 148 -9.35 -12.25 -12.36
CA GLU A 148 -9.21 -13.68 -12.03
C GLU A 148 -7.99 -13.97 -11.16
N LYS A 149 -6.95 -13.11 -11.21
CA LYS A 149 -5.73 -13.23 -10.40
C LYS A 149 -5.83 -12.52 -9.05
N MET A 150 -6.81 -11.65 -8.87
CA MET A 150 -6.97 -10.86 -7.65
C MET A 150 -7.34 -11.74 -6.47
N VAL A 151 -6.53 -11.64 -5.42
CA VAL A 151 -6.73 -12.32 -4.14
C VAL A 151 -8.02 -11.86 -3.45
N ARG A 152 -8.28 -10.55 -3.47
CA ARG A 152 -9.48 -9.98 -2.87
C ARG A 152 -10.71 -10.42 -3.67
N THR A 153 -11.74 -10.90 -2.99
CA THR A 153 -13.03 -11.29 -3.58
C THR A 153 -14.17 -10.32 -3.24
N ALA A 154 -14.04 -9.53 -2.17
CA ALA A 154 -15.03 -8.53 -1.78
C ALA A 154 -14.99 -7.29 -2.67
N GLU A 155 -16.16 -6.69 -2.94
CA GLU A 155 -16.25 -5.43 -3.69
C GLU A 155 -15.85 -4.20 -2.85
N PRO A 156 -15.29 -3.15 -3.46
CA PRO A 156 -14.73 -3.14 -4.82
C PRO A 156 -13.53 -4.10 -4.92
N ARG A 157 -13.40 -4.84 -6.03
CA ARG A 157 -12.30 -5.81 -6.24
C ARG A 157 -10.91 -5.17 -6.14
N SER A 158 -10.76 -3.92 -6.57
CA SER A 158 -9.54 -3.11 -6.43
C SER A 158 -9.26 -2.65 -4.99
N GLY A 159 -10.22 -2.80 -4.08
CA GLY A 159 -10.18 -2.18 -2.77
C GLY A 159 -10.31 -0.65 -2.83
N LYS A 160 -10.00 -0.01 -1.70
CA LYS A 160 -9.90 1.45 -1.57
C LYS A 160 -8.85 1.78 -0.50
N ILE A 161 -8.49 3.05 -0.38
CA ILE A 161 -7.48 3.54 0.59
C ILE A 161 -8.02 4.61 1.54
N ASP A 162 -9.17 5.16 1.23
CA ASP A 162 -9.83 6.28 1.91
C ASP A 162 -10.88 5.74 2.90
N HIS A 163 -10.39 5.01 3.91
CA HIS A 163 -11.25 4.32 4.89
C HIS A 163 -11.70 5.21 6.05
N ASP A 164 -11.32 6.49 6.08
CA ASP A 164 -11.57 7.36 7.21
C ASP A 164 -13.07 7.61 7.42
N ILE A 165 -13.48 7.67 8.68
CA ILE A 165 -14.82 8.08 9.08
C ILE A 165 -14.69 9.26 10.04
N ASN A 166 -15.08 10.45 9.60
CA ASN A 166 -14.95 11.67 10.41
C ASN A 166 -15.65 11.52 11.77
N GLY A 167 -14.92 11.80 12.86
CA GLY A 167 -15.44 11.67 14.23
C GLY A 167 -15.37 10.25 14.80
N ARG A 168 -14.78 9.30 14.07
CA ARG A 168 -14.58 7.91 14.50
C ARG A 168 -13.12 7.51 14.42
N LEU A 169 -12.77 6.40 15.07
CA LEU A 169 -11.40 5.91 15.09
C LEU A 169 -10.95 5.28 13.76
N ALA A 170 -11.88 4.72 12.99
CA ALA A 170 -11.60 4.14 11.69
C ALA A 170 -10.96 5.17 10.72
N GLY A 171 -9.78 4.85 10.20
CA GLY A 171 -9.07 5.69 9.24
C GLY A 171 -7.54 5.65 9.37
N ASN A 172 -6.92 6.54 8.60
CA ASN A 172 -5.49 6.83 8.67
C ASN A 172 -5.22 8.02 9.59
N TRP A 173 -4.16 7.91 10.39
CA TRP A 173 -3.77 8.86 11.42
C TRP A 173 -2.28 9.13 11.33
N PHE A 174 -1.89 10.37 11.59
CA PHE A 174 -0.50 10.79 11.50
C PHE A 174 -0.10 11.53 12.77
N ALA A 175 0.99 11.10 13.39
CA ALA A 175 1.46 11.67 14.64
C ALA A 175 1.66 13.19 14.50
N THR A 176 1.23 13.93 15.52
CA THR A 176 1.35 15.39 15.50
C THR A 176 2.81 15.78 15.36
N GLY A 177 3.10 16.66 14.39
CA GLY A 177 4.46 17.14 14.13
C GLY A 177 5.29 16.26 13.18
N THR A 178 4.69 15.25 12.52
CA THR A 178 5.41 14.36 11.59
C THR A 178 5.11 14.60 10.11
N ARG A 179 4.60 15.78 9.74
CA ARG A 179 4.31 16.18 8.34
C ARG A 179 3.35 15.26 7.57
N GLY A 180 2.42 14.60 8.27
CA GLY A 180 1.45 13.72 7.61
C GLY A 180 2.14 12.53 6.94
N TYR A 181 1.78 12.27 5.69
CA TYR A 181 2.30 11.15 4.91
C TYR A 181 3.80 11.28 4.61
N GLU A 182 4.32 12.51 4.44
CA GLU A 182 5.75 12.78 4.17
C GLU A 182 6.68 12.14 5.20
N GLY A 183 6.27 12.13 6.47
CA GLY A 183 7.16 11.77 7.57
C GLY A 183 8.25 12.83 7.82
N LEU A 184 9.16 12.50 8.74
CA LEU A 184 10.30 13.39 9.08
C LEU A 184 11.62 12.92 8.48
N GLU A 185 11.75 11.63 8.21
CA GLU A 185 12.97 10.99 7.71
C GLU A 185 12.59 10.01 6.63
N THR A 186 13.24 10.08 5.46
CA THR A 186 12.81 9.32 4.27
C THR A 186 12.90 7.80 4.51
N SER A 187 13.94 7.33 5.20
CA SER A 187 14.15 5.90 5.48
C SER A 187 13.25 5.31 6.55
N TYR A 188 12.48 6.15 7.25
CA TYR A 188 11.52 5.75 8.29
C TYR A 188 10.29 6.64 8.29
N TYR A 189 9.84 7.05 7.09
CA TYR A 189 8.80 8.08 6.96
C TYR A 189 7.48 7.65 7.61
N TRP A 190 7.25 6.34 7.66
CA TRP A 190 6.11 5.69 8.27
C TRP A 190 6.09 5.75 9.80
N GLU A 191 7.16 6.16 10.49
CA GLU A 191 7.26 6.12 11.96
C GLU A 191 6.07 6.82 12.67
N GLY A 192 5.61 7.92 12.07
CA GLY A 192 4.45 8.68 12.54
C GLY A 192 3.10 8.16 12.03
N HIS A 193 3.05 7.08 11.25
CA HIS A 193 1.82 6.61 10.60
C HIS A 193 1.09 5.60 11.47
N LEU A 194 -0.23 5.67 11.46
CA LEU A 194 -1.14 4.71 12.07
C LEU A 194 -2.33 4.52 11.15
N ALA A 195 -2.70 3.27 10.88
CA ALA A 195 -3.91 2.92 10.14
C ALA A 195 -4.74 1.94 10.95
N ILE A 196 -6.00 2.32 11.20
CA ILE A 196 -7.02 1.46 11.79
C ILE A 196 -8.10 1.29 10.73
N VAL A 197 -7.90 0.29 9.89
CA VAL A 197 -8.65 0.11 8.63
C VAL A 197 -8.91 -1.37 8.36
N PRO A 198 -9.91 -1.72 7.53
CA PRO A 198 -10.09 -3.10 7.08
C PRO A 198 -8.86 -3.67 6.35
N ASP A 199 -8.63 -4.98 6.46
CA ASP A 199 -7.59 -5.67 5.70
C ASP A 199 -7.89 -5.60 4.19
N ALA A 200 -6.84 -5.38 3.40
CA ALA A 200 -6.96 -5.16 1.96
C ALA A 200 -7.52 -6.39 1.21
N ARG A 201 -7.36 -7.61 1.75
CA ARG A 201 -7.89 -8.85 1.15
C ARG A 201 -9.23 -9.22 1.74
N ASP A 202 -9.34 -9.16 3.06
CA ASP A 202 -10.54 -9.55 3.81
C ASP A 202 -11.07 -8.37 4.64
N PRO A 203 -12.09 -7.64 4.14
CA PRO A 203 -12.58 -6.44 4.81
C PRO A 203 -13.30 -6.72 6.14
N ASP A 204 -13.56 -7.98 6.49
CA ASP A 204 -14.12 -8.36 7.79
C ASP A 204 -13.06 -8.42 8.89
N ILE A 205 -11.77 -8.27 8.58
CA ILE A 205 -10.67 -8.18 9.55
C ILE A 205 -10.23 -6.73 9.68
N TRP A 206 -10.18 -6.20 10.89
CA TRP A 206 -9.63 -4.87 11.15
C TRP A 206 -8.15 -4.93 11.47
N ARG A 207 -7.36 -4.15 10.73
CA ARG A 207 -5.94 -3.96 10.96
C ARG A 207 -5.69 -2.83 11.96
N PHE A 208 -4.66 -3.02 12.76
CA PHE A 208 -3.97 -1.98 13.51
C PHE A 208 -2.52 -1.96 13.00
N SER A 209 -2.26 -1.09 12.03
CA SER A 209 -0.93 -0.93 11.43
C SER A 209 -0.28 0.33 11.97
N ILE A 210 0.86 0.21 12.63
CA ILE A 210 1.54 1.33 13.30
C ILE A 210 3.02 1.35 12.95
N GLY A 211 3.54 2.53 12.61
CA GLY A 211 4.95 2.69 12.26
C GLY A 211 5.90 2.75 13.45
N ASN A 212 5.39 2.99 14.66
CA ASN A 212 6.15 2.99 15.90
C ASN A 212 5.58 1.99 16.92
N TYR A 213 5.83 0.72 16.67
CA TYR A 213 5.71 -0.41 17.58
C TYR A 213 7.03 -0.60 18.34
N ASN A 214 7.32 0.31 19.28
CA ASN A 214 8.58 0.33 20.04
C ASN A 214 9.84 0.45 19.15
N GLY A 215 9.80 1.36 18.17
CA GLY A 215 10.89 1.65 17.24
C GLY A 215 10.85 0.89 15.92
N GLU A 216 9.89 -0.02 15.74
CA GLU A 216 9.70 -0.79 14.49
C GLU A 216 8.28 -0.59 13.94
N ALA A 217 8.04 -0.91 12.67
CA ALA A 217 6.68 -0.96 12.13
C ALA A 217 6.03 -2.32 12.44
N ALA A 218 4.73 -2.32 12.72
CA ALA A 218 3.95 -3.54 12.91
C ALA A 218 2.60 -3.45 12.19
N ASN A 219 2.19 -4.58 11.60
CA ASN A 219 0.87 -4.73 10.98
C ASN A 219 0.13 -5.89 11.66
N LEU A 220 -0.71 -5.53 12.64
CA LEU A 220 -1.45 -6.47 13.48
C LEU A 220 -2.95 -6.41 13.14
N ALA A 221 -3.71 -7.38 13.64
CA ALA A 221 -5.18 -7.34 13.59
C ALA A 221 -5.76 -7.06 14.98
N ILE A 222 -6.92 -6.41 15.00
CA ILE A 222 -7.71 -6.21 16.21
C ILE A 222 -8.43 -7.51 16.53
N ARG A 223 -8.21 -8.07 17.73
CA ARG A 223 -8.89 -9.29 18.17
C ARG A 223 -10.40 -9.07 18.17
N GLU A 224 -11.12 -9.96 17.46
CA GLU A 224 -12.59 -9.93 17.34
C GLU A 224 -13.16 -8.61 16.77
N ASN A 225 -12.32 -7.74 16.19
CA ASN A 225 -12.68 -6.38 15.79
C ASN A 225 -13.38 -5.57 16.90
N SER A 226 -13.06 -5.84 18.16
CA SER A 226 -13.80 -5.31 19.30
C SER A 226 -12.94 -4.39 20.18
N PRO A 227 -13.46 -3.22 20.59
CA PRO A 227 -14.71 -2.61 20.11
C PRO A 227 -14.61 -2.14 18.65
N ASP A 228 -15.72 -2.11 17.91
CA ASP A 228 -15.71 -1.73 16.49
C ASP A 228 -15.11 -0.32 16.29
N PRO A 229 -13.99 -0.16 15.55
CA PRO A 229 -13.35 1.14 15.35
C PRO A 229 -14.25 2.19 14.67
N ARG A 230 -15.32 1.75 13.99
CA ARG A 230 -16.33 2.64 13.38
C ARG A 230 -17.25 3.27 14.42
N GLU A 231 -17.33 2.69 15.61
CA GLU A 231 -18.22 3.13 16.69
C GLU A 231 -17.47 3.86 17.80
N VAL A 232 -16.15 3.70 17.89
CA VAL A 232 -15.31 4.47 18.83
C VAL A 232 -15.35 5.95 18.45
N SER A 233 -15.62 6.80 19.44
CA SER A 233 -15.73 8.26 19.31
C SER A 233 -15.17 8.95 20.54
N VAL A 234 -15.19 10.28 20.59
CA VAL A 234 -14.82 11.06 21.79
C VAL A 234 -15.59 10.59 23.04
N GLY A 235 -16.86 10.20 22.87
CA GLY A 235 -17.69 9.72 23.99
C GLY A 235 -17.33 8.34 24.53
N SER A 236 -16.49 7.57 23.81
CA SER A 236 -16.05 6.24 24.23
C SER A 236 -15.02 6.29 25.36
N GLY A 237 -14.31 7.42 25.51
CA GLY A 237 -13.16 7.52 26.42
C GLY A 237 -12.00 6.62 26.01
N MET A 238 -11.13 6.30 26.98
CA MET A 238 -10.02 5.39 26.76
C MET A 238 -10.54 3.99 26.39
N THR A 239 -10.13 3.54 25.21
CA THR A 239 -10.46 2.25 24.61
C THR A 239 -9.20 1.41 24.50
N SER A 240 -9.30 0.13 24.80
CA SER A 240 -8.20 -0.82 24.62
C SER A 240 -8.48 -1.80 23.49
N TYR A 241 -7.41 -2.19 22.81
CA TYR A 241 -7.42 -3.20 21.76
C TYR A 241 -6.38 -4.26 22.07
N GLU A 242 -6.80 -5.51 22.11
CA GLU A 242 -5.87 -6.64 22.07
C GLU A 242 -5.52 -6.93 20.62
N LEU A 243 -4.22 -6.95 20.34
CA LEU A 243 -3.68 -7.08 19.00
C LEU A 243 -3.09 -8.47 18.81
N VAL A 244 -3.40 -9.06 17.68
CA VAL A 244 -3.02 -10.41 17.30
C VAL A 244 -2.29 -10.39 15.96
N THR A 245 -1.50 -11.42 15.68
CA THR A 245 -0.86 -11.52 14.36
C THR A 245 -1.91 -11.75 13.28
N ALA A 246 -1.68 -11.23 12.08
CA ALA A 246 -2.50 -11.56 10.92
C ALA A 246 -1.62 -11.77 9.69
N LYS A 247 -1.65 -12.99 9.18
CA LYS A 247 -0.76 -13.48 8.12
C LYS A 247 -1.54 -13.99 6.93
N MET A 248 -0.92 -13.94 5.77
CA MET A 248 -1.47 -14.60 4.59
C MET A 248 -1.38 -16.12 4.76
N TYR A 249 -2.33 -16.86 4.20
CA TYR A 249 -2.31 -18.32 4.10
C TYR A 249 -2.94 -18.78 2.77
N PHE A 250 -2.56 -19.96 2.28
CA PHE A 250 -3.26 -20.60 1.16
C PHE A 250 -4.53 -21.27 1.68
N VAL A 251 -5.70 -20.82 1.22
CA VAL A 251 -7.01 -21.38 1.57
C VAL A 251 -7.13 -22.84 1.10
N ASN A 252 -6.58 -23.13 -0.07
CA ASN A 252 -6.56 -24.45 -0.69
C ASN A 252 -5.45 -25.38 -0.16
N ASP A 253 -4.44 -24.85 0.54
CA ASP A 253 -3.35 -25.61 1.17
C ASP A 253 -2.84 -24.93 2.46
N PRO A 254 -3.62 -24.96 3.57
CA PRO A 254 -3.35 -24.13 4.75
C PRO A 254 -2.03 -24.43 5.47
N ASP A 255 -1.43 -25.59 5.22
CA ASP A 255 -0.16 -26.02 5.82
C ASP A 255 1.05 -25.56 4.99
N ARG A 256 0.83 -25.13 3.73
CA ARG A 256 1.89 -24.59 2.88
C ARG A 256 2.33 -23.21 3.41
N PRO A 257 3.62 -23.04 3.74
CA PRO A 257 4.12 -21.76 4.22
C PRO A 257 4.14 -20.72 3.10
N ILE A 258 3.79 -19.48 3.45
CA ILE A 258 4.04 -18.30 2.62
C ILE A 258 5.25 -17.57 3.19
N GLN A 259 6.29 -17.49 2.38
CA GLN A 259 7.53 -16.76 2.59
C GLN A 259 7.61 -15.63 1.57
N GLN A 260 8.56 -14.71 1.75
CA GLN A 260 8.73 -13.53 0.90
C GLN A 260 8.89 -13.86 -0.60
N ASN A 261 9.44 -15.04 -0.93
CA ASN A 261 9.63 -15.51 -2.31
C ASN A 261 8.64 -16.61 -2.72
N THR A 262 7.55 -16.79 -1.98
CA THR A 262 6.56 -17.80 -2.33
C THR A 262 5.80 -17.36 -3.57
N VAL A 263 5.94 -18.15 -4.63
CA VAL A 263 5.14 -17.99 -5.86
C VAL A 263 3.68 -18.31 -5.53
N ILE A 264 2.81 -17.32 -5.72
CA ILE A 264 1.36 -17.46 -5.63
C ILE A 264 0.86 -17.63 -7.06
N LEU A 265 0.29 -18.79 -7.37
CA LEU A 265 -0.20 -19.10 -8.72
C LEU A 265 -1.73 -19.09 -8.77
N PRO A 266 -2.36 -18.01 -9.25
CA PRO A 266 -3.76 -18.10 -9.67
C PRO A 266 -3.88 -19.07 -10.86
N PRO A 267 -4.90 -19.95 -10.95
CA PRO A 267 -6.05 -20.17 -10.08
C PRO A 267 -5.85 -21.29 -9.05
N GLN A 268 -4.65 -21.85 -8.95
CA GLN A 268 -4.37 -22.98 -8.05
C GLN A 268 -4.37 -22.51 -6.59
N ASP A 269 -3.75 -21.36 -6.34
CA ASP A 269 -3.57 -20.78 -5.03
C ASP A 269 -4.63 -19.70 -4.76
N VAL A 270 -5.53 -20.00 -3.84
CA VAL A 270 -6.45 -19.02 -3.26
C VAL A 270 -5.84 -18.60 -1.95
N VAL A 271 -5.60 -17.31 -1.74
CA VAL A 271 -4.96 -16.84 -0.51
C VAL A 271 -5.94 -16.00 0.30
N GLY A 272 -5.88 -16.15 1.62
CA GLY A 272 -6.71 -15.42 2.57
C GLY A 272 -5.87 -14.79 3.66
N THR A 273 -6.52 -14.04 4.54
CA THR A 273 -5.89 -13.51 5.75
C THR A 273 -6.33 -14.39 6.93
N LYS A 274 -5.37 -14.93 7.68
CA LYS A 274 -5.61 -15.67 8.92
C LYS A 274 -5.15 -14.85 10.10
N VAL A 275 -6.06 -14.62 11.03
CA VAL A 275 -5.80 -13.99 12.32
C VAL A 275 -5.33 -15.06 13.31
N GLY A 276 -4.32 -14.73 14.12
CA GLY A 276 -3.82 -15.59 15.19
C GLY A 276 -4.68 -15.52 16.45
N ASP A 277 -4.59 -16.56 17.28
CA ASP A 277 -5.36 -16.65 18.52
C ASP A 277 -4.65 -15.98 19.72
N GLU A 278 -3.33 -15.83 19.64
CA GLU A 278 -2.49 -15.28 20.70
C GLU A 278 -2.38 -13.76 20.60
N VAL A 279 -2.67 -13.08 21.71
CA VAL A 279 -2.47 -11.64 21.86
C VAL A 279 -0.98 -11.38 21.99
N VAL A 280 -0.45 -10.56 21.09
CA VAL A 280 0.98 -10.22 21.02
C VAL A 280 1.26 -8.79 21.48
N ALA A 281 0.21 -7.96 21.58
CA ALA A 281 0.30 -6.60 22.12
C ALA A 281 -1.06 -6.09 22.58
N VAL A 282 -1.04 -5.01 23.34
CA VAL A 282 -2.21 -4.19 23.65
C VAL A 282 -1.98 -2.78 23.13
N ALA A 283 -3.00 -2.17 22.53
CA ALA A 283 -3.02 -0.74 22.26
C ALA A 283 -4.06 -0.04 23.13
N LEU A 284 -3.70 1.11 23.67
CA LEU A 284 -4.65 2.08 24.24
C LEU A 284 -4.86 3.20 23.25
N VAL A 285 -6.12 3.55 23.04
CA VAL A 285 -6.55 4.62 22.14
C VAL A 285 -7.63 5.46 22.81
N GLU A 286 -7.51 6.78 22.72
CA GLU A 286 -8.54 7.70 23.19
C GLU A 286 -8.76 8.78 22.13
N MET A 287 -10.00 8.94 21.69
CA MET A 287 -10.37 10.07 20.85
C MET A 287 -10.45 11.33 21.69
N LEU A 288 -9.53 12.28 21.47
CA LEU A 288 -9.50 13.57 22.16
C LEU A 288 -10.47 14.58 21.53
N THR A 289 -10.59 14.52 20.21
CA THR A 289 -11.54 15.29 19.39
C THR A 289 -11.98 14.44 18.20
N ASP A 290 -12.87 14.95 17.34
CA ASP A 290 -13.27 14.25 16.11
C ASP A 290 -12.12 13.92 15.15
N ARG A 291 -10.97 14.59 15.29
CA ARG A 291 -9.81 14.50 14.39
C ARG A 291 -8.47 14.51 15.13
N SER A 292 -8.45 14.07 16.38
CA SER A 292 -7.20 13.82 17.10
C SER A 292 -7.38 12.73 18.12
N ILE A 293 -6.38 11.86 18.22
CA ILE A 293 -6.38 10.70 19.09
C ILE A 293 -5.08 10.62 19.89
N LYS A 294 -5.16 10.03 21.07
CA LYS A 294 -4.00 9.64 21.87
C LYS A 294 -3.83 8.14 21.78
N VAL A 295 -2.61 7.68 21.49
CA VAL A 295 -2.31 6.27 21.25
C VAL A 295 -1.04 5.85 21.96
N GLU A 296 -1.06 4.65 22.54
CA GLU A 296 0.12 3.96 23.05
C GLU A 296 -0.01 2.46 22.81
N VAL A 297 1.07 1.82 22.37
CA VAL A 297 1.08 0.38 22.13
C VAL A 297 2.10 -0.27 23.06
N PHE A 298 1.72 -1.42 23.61
CA PHE A 298 2.48 -2.19 24.58
C PHE A 298 2.79 -3.59 23.99
N PRO A 299 3.92 -3.72 23.27
CA PRO A 299 4.39 -5.00 22.76
C PRO A 299 4.57 -6.05 23.86
N GLY A 300 4.15 -7.29 23.60
CA GLY A 300 4.34 -8.43 24.50
C GLY A 300 3.36 -8.52 25.67
N LEU A 301 2.41 -7.59 25.80
CA LEU A 301 1.30 -7.72 26.74
C LEU A 301 0.17 -8.54 26.11
N ASP A 302 -0.38 -9.47 26.90
CA ASP A 302 -1.40 -10.45 26.48
C ASP A 302 -2.82 -10.07 26.93
N THR A 303 -2.97 -9.02 27.75
CA THR A 303 -4.26 -8.56 28.25
C THR A 303 -4.30 -7.04 28.44
N ALA A 304 -5.43 -6.44 28.10
CA ALA A 304 -5.66 -5.01 28.30
C ALA A 304 -6.03 -4.61 29.74
N ALA A 305 -6.16 -5.58 30.65
CA ALA A 305 -6.69 -5.33 31.98
C ALA A 305 -5.75 -4.46 32.84
N GLY A 306 -6.24 -3.29 33.26
CA GLY A 306 -5.54 -2.40 34.20
C GLY A 306 -4.35 -1.63 33.62
N ILE A 307 -4.26 -1.55 32.30
CA ILE A 307 -3.26 -0.74 31.60
C ILE A 307 -3.79 0.69 31.45
N GLU A 308 -2.92 1.66 31.71
CA GLU A 308 -3.18 3.08 31.56
C GLU A 308 -2.12 3.70 30.65
N PHE A 309 -2.42 4.86 30.05
CA PHE A 309 -1.43 5.63 29.32
C PHE A 309 -0.23 6.00 30.20
N THR A 310 0.96 5.90 29.63
CA THR A 310 2.20 6.38 30.22
C THR A 310 2.64 7.70 29.58
N GLY A 311 3.86 8.15 29.91
CA GLY A 311 4.49 9.29 29.25
C GLY A 311 4.93 9.01 27.81
N ALA A 312 4.86 7.76 27.34
CA ALA A 312 5.23 7.38 25.98
C ALA A 312 4.08 7.54 24.96
N ALA A 313 2.85 7.76 25.43
CA ALA A 313 1.69 7.97 24.57
C ALA A 313 1.91 9.14 23.60
N ARG A 314 1.49 8.95 22.35
CA ARG A 314 1.61 9.94 21.27
C ARG A 314 0.24 10.46 20.88
N THR A 315 0.22 11.70 20.39
CA THR A 315 -0.97 12.29 19.79
C THR A 315 -0.87 12.18 18.27
N TYR A 316 -1.93 11.72 17.65
CA TYR A 316 -2.15 11.69 16.21
C TYR A 316 -3.32 12.63 15.85
#